data_AF-A0A9Q4F4W7-F1
#
_entry.id   AF-A0A9Q4F4W7-F1
#
_cell.length_a   1.000
_cell.length_b   1.000
_cell.length_c   1.000
_cell.angle_alpha   90.00
_cell.angle_beta   90.00
_cell.angle_gamma   90.00
#
_symmetry.space_group_name_H-M   'P 1'
#
loop_
_entity.id
_entity.type
_entity.pdbx_description
1 polymer ?
#
loop_
_entity_poly.entity_id
_entity_poly.type
_entity_poly.pdbx_seq_one_letter_code
_entity_poly.pdbx_strand_id
1 'polypeptide(L)'
;MFIKTSIFKRILKDAWKGAGLTVGKKEEMYFIQGAYWILFVYEKDFTSKNKAAVIELVGDLPEEGEVYRAYEKGKKQYELKVRDEWEYKKWLSARDRYEDTEIKYRGMAVLQNVETKEMSYIPDQILELVSLSETGEYEDFPTGPMGMGYFVLWVNETGMLLTVKTPANEDNMDGRILKALSGLEME
;
A
#
# COMPACT_ATOMS: atom_id res chain seq x y z
N MET A 1 -1.39 2.23 14.96
CA MET A 1 -1.62 1.93 13.53
C MET A 1 -0.40 1.20 13.01
N PHE A 2 -0.59 0.11 12.27
CA PHE A 2 0.46 -0.79 11.75
C PHE A 2 1.42 -0.18 10.68
N ILE A 3 1.46 1.15 10.55
CA ILE A 3 2.23 1.87 9.52
C ILE A 3 3.48 2.50 10.13
N LYS A 4 4.65 2.05 9.67
CA LYS A 4 5.95 2.58 10.10
C LYS A 4 6.17 4.01 9.63
N THR A 5 6.12 4.95 10.56
CA THR A 5 6.18 6.40 10.28
C THR A 5 7.39 6.81 9.43
N SER A 6 8.58 6.24 9.67
CA SER A 6 9.80 6.60 8.92
C SER A 6 9.74 6.18 7.46
N ILE A 7 9.20 4.99 7.18
CA ILE A 7 9.01 4.48 5.82
C ILE A 7 7.87 5.23 5.14
N PHE A 8 6.79 5.52 5.87
CA PHE A 8 5.65 6.30 5.37
C PHE A 8 6.10 7.66 4.83
N LYS A 9 6.89 8.42 5.61
CA LYS A 9 7.45 9.70 5.18
C LYS A 9 8.28 9.61 3.91
N ARG A 10 9.05 8.52 3.75
CA ARG A 10 9.87 8.27 2.56
C ARG A 10 8.99 8.07 1.33
N ILE A 11 8.03 7.14 1.38
CA ILE A 11 7.17 6.85 0.22
C ILE A 11 6.24 8.01 -0.15
N LEU A 12 5.81 8.82 0.83
CA LEU A 12 5.06 10.05 0.60
C LEU A 12 5.89 11.04 -0.22
N LYS A 13 7.13 11.28 0.20
CA LYS A 13 8.06 12.20 -0.47
C LYS A 13 8.39 11.75 -1.88
N ASP A 14 8.60 10.45 -2.07
CA ASP A 14 8.89 9.87 -3.39
C ASP A 14 7.69 10.01 -4.34
N ALA A 15 6.47 9.74 -3.86
CA ALA A 15 5.25 9.96 -4.64
C ALA A 15 5.06 11.44 -5.02
N TRP A 16 5.25 12.35 -4.06
CA TRP A 16 5.13 13.80 -4.27
C TRP A 16 6.16 14.37 -5.26
N LYS A 17 7.39 13.83 -5.27
CA LYS A 17 8.42 14.18 -6.25
C LYS A 17 8.21 13.57 -7.63
N GLY A 18 7.59 12.39 -7.68
CA GLY A 18 7.35 11.63 -8.91
C GLY A 18 6.03 11.96 -9.59
N ALA A 19 5.14 10.97 -9.64
CA ALA A 19 3.85 11.06 -10.34
C ALA A 19 2.77 11.86 -9.58
N GLY A 20 3.11 12.41 -8.42
CA GLY A 20 2.21 13.13 -7.52
C GLY A 20 1.61 12.23 -6.45
N LEU A 21 1.25 12.86 -5.34
CA LEU A 21 0.56 12.25 -4.22
C LEU A 21 -0.92 12.64 -4.29
N THR A 22 -1.81 11.66 -4.48
CA THR A 22 -3.26 11.89 -4.43
C THR A 22 -3.74 11.68 -2.99
N VAL A 23 -4.51 12.61 -2.46
CA VAL A 23 -5.10 12.54 -1.13
C VAL A 23 -6.59 12.84 -1.24
N GLY A 24 -7.42 12.06 -0.56
CA GLY A 24 -8.85 12.30 -0.50
C GLY A 24 -9.46 11.86 0.83
N LYS A 25 -10.69 12.30 1.08
CA LYS A 25 -11.51 11.84 2.20
C LYS A 25 -12.83 11.31 1.67
N LYS A 26 -13.21 10.14 2.17
CA LYS A 26 -14.49 9.50 1.88
C LYS A 26 -15.02 8.85 3.14
N GLU A 27 -16.24 9.21 3.51
CA GLU A 27 -16.84 8.91 4.80
C GLU A 27 -15.88 9.28 5.95
N GLU A 28 -15.57 8.32 6.82
CA GLU A 28 -14.65 8.52 7.95
C GLU A 28 -13.20 8.17 7.62
N MET A 29 -12.87 7.90 6.35
CA MET A 29 -11.55 7.47 5.93
C MET A 29 -10.84 8.50 5.07
N TYR A 30 -9.58 8.77 5.42
CA TYR A 30 -8.63 9.35 4.49
C TYR A 30 -8.07 8.25 3.60
N PHE A 31 -7.83 8.58 2.34
CA PHE A 31 -6.97 7.77 1.48
C PHE A 31 -5.81 8.58 0.93
N ILE A 32 -4.63 7.96 0.93
CA ILE A 32 -3.40 8.52 0.42
C ILE A 32 -2.85 7.56 -0.62
N GLN A 33 -2.69 8.03 -1.85
CA GLN A 33 -2.30 7.23 -2.99
C GLN A 33 -1.00 7.73 -3.62
N GLY A 34 -0.04 6.81 -3.75
CA GLY A 34 1.12 6.94 -4.63
C GLY A 34 0.92 6.23 -5.96
N ALA A 35 2.00 6.04 -6.72
CA ALA A 35 1.93 5.45 -8.06
C ALA A 35 1.44 3.98 -8.08
N TYR A 36 1.79 3.20 -7.06
CA TYR A 36 1.54 1.76 -7.00
C TYR A 36 0.92 1.31 -5.67
N TRP A 37 0.63 2.24 -4.76
CA TRP A 37 0.13 1.94 -3.42
C TRP A 37 -0.97 2.92 -2.99
N ILE A 38 -1.86 2.45 -2.11
CA ILE A 38 -2.92 3.25 -1.48
C ILE A 38 -2.98 2.90 0.00
N LEU A 39 -2.96 3.90 0.86
CA LEU A 39 -3.26 3.76 2.29
C LEU A 39 -4.64 4.34 2.57
N PHE A 40 -5.54 3.54 3.11
CA PHE A 40 -6.77 3.98 3.75
C PHE A 40 -6.57 4.00 5.26
N VAL A 41 -7.02 5.05 5.93
CA VAL A 41 -6.93 5.18 7.38
C VAL A 41 -8.16 5.87 7.93
N TYR A 42 -8.74 5.32 9.00
CA TYR A 42 -9.83 5.99 9.70
C TYR A 42 -9.34 7.29 10.33
N GLU A 43 -10.15 8.34 10.25
CA GLU A 43 -9.79 9.67 10.75
C GLU A 43 -9.39 9.67 12.23
N LYS A 44 -10.08 8.86 13.05
CA LYS A 44 -9.83 8.70 14.48
C LYS A 44 -8.49 8.02 14.78
N ASP A 45 -8.04 7.12 13.91
CA ASP A 45 -6.83 6.29 14.11
C ASP A 45 -5.61 6.87 13.37
N PHE A 46 -5.82 7.88 12.53
CA PHE A 46 -4.76 8.51 11.78
C PHE A 46 -3.89 9.38 12.71
N THR A 47 -2.72 8.84 13.05
CA THR A 47 -1.81 9.43 14.05
C THR A 47 -1.39 10.85 13.68
N SER A 48 -1.22 11.72 14.68
CA SER A 48 -0.80 13.12 14.46
C SER A 48 0.53 13.23 13.70
N LYS A 49 1.47 12.30 13.92
CA LYS A 49 2.75 12.25 13.20
C LYS A 49 2.57 11.97 11.71
N ASN A 50 1.69 11.04 11.35
CA ASN A 50 1.46 10.69 9.95
C ASN A 50 0.55 11.71 9.26
N LYS A 51 -0.44 12.30 9.97
CA LYS A 51 -1.20 13.47 9.49
C LYS A 51 -0.28 14.62 9.14
N ALA A 52 0.62 15.00 10.06
CA ALA A 52 1.58 16.07 9.84
C ALA A 52 2.50 15.81 8.63
N ALA A 53 2.92 14.56 8.43
CA ALA A 53 3.74 14.18 7.28
C ALA A 53 3.02 14.37 5.94
N VAL A 54 1.72 14.11 5.89
CA VAL A 54 0.91 14.38 4.68
C VAL A 54 0.74 15.88 4.49
N ILE A 55 0.31 16.60 5.54
CA ILE A 55 0.10 18.06 5.55
C ILE A 55 1.36 18.81 5.08
N GLU A 56 2.55 18.41 5.54
CA GLU A 56 3.83 18.99 5.13
C GLU A 56 4.03 19.03 3.60
N LEU A 57 3.50 18.03 2.88
CA LEU A 57 3.65 17.91 1.43
C LEU A 57 2.46 18.50 0.65
N VAL A 58 1.26 18.48 1.23
CA VAL A 58 0.01 18.79 0.52
C VAL A 58 -0.72 20.04 1.02
N GLY A 59 -0.23 20.68 2.07
CA GLY A 59 -0.79 21.88 2.69
C GLY A 59 -1.82 21.58 3.77
N ASP A 60 -2.94 20.95 3.40
CA ASP A 60 -4.09 20.70 4.29
C ASP A 60 -4.75 19.38 3.92
N LEU A 61 -5.29 18.64 4.89
CA LEU A 61 -6.07 17.43 4.62
C LEU A 61 -7.40 17.75 3.91
N PRO A 62 -7.91 16.85 3.05
CA PRO A 62 -9.17 17.06 2.33
C PRO A 62 -10.39 16.98 3.26
N GLU A 63 -11.41 17.77 2.94
CA GLU A 63 -12.75 17.61 3.51
C GLU A 63 -13.50 16.44 2.86
N GLU A 64 -14.64 16.04 3.44
CA GLU A 64 -15.42 14.91 2.94
C GLU A 64 -15.83 15.11 1.47
N GLY A 65 -15.51 14.11 0.63
CA GLY A 65 -15.74 14.13 -0.80
C GLY A 65 -14.69 14.90 -1.62
N GLU A 66 -13.73 15.56 -0.97
CA GLU A 66 -12.62 16.20 -1.67
C GLU A 66 -11.53 15.19 -2.01
N VAL A 67 -11.01 15.31 -3.23
CA VAL A 67 -9.83 14.61 -3.69
C VAL A 67 -8.97 15.58 -4.46
N TYR A 68 -7.67 15.59 -4.17
CA TYR A 68 -6.72 16.37 -4.93
C TYR A 68 -5.38 15.64 -5.06
N ARG A 69 -4.56 16.10 -6.01
CA ARG A 69 -3.20 15.65 -6.21
C ARG A 69 -2.21 16.79 -6.00
N ALA A 70 -1.13 16.50 -5.27
CA ALA A 70 -0.05 17.43 -4.97
C ALA A 70 1.28 16.92 -5.53
N TYR A 71 2.17 17.86 -5.90
CA TYR A 71 3.47 17.59 -6.52
C TYR A 71 4.53 18.60 -6.04
N GLU A 72 5.81 18.25 -6.08
CA GLU A 72 6.93 19.13 -5.68
C GLU A 72 6.97 20.46 -6.42
N LYS A 73 6.73 20.41 -7.74
CA LYS A 73 6.84 21.57 -8.63
C LYS A 73 5.51 21.91 -9.30
N GLY A 74 4.41 21.73 -8.58
CA GLY A 74 3.07 21.91 -9.13
C GLY A 74 2.12 22.61 -8.18
N LYS A 75 1.05 23.18 -8.74
CA LYS A 75 -0.10 23.58 -7.94
C LYS A 75 -0.92 22.33 -7.60
N LYS A 76 -1.59 22.36 -6.45
CA LYS A 76 -2.61 21.37 -6.07
C LYS A 76 -3.66 21.28 -7.18
N GLN A 77 -3.99 20.06 -7.61
CA GLN A 77 -4.97 19.79 -8.67
C GLN A 77 -6.12 18.97 -8.09
N TYR A 78 -7.33 19.53 -8.09
CA TYR A 78 -8.52 18.81 -7.62
C TYR A 78 -8.96 17.76 -8.65
N GLU A 79 -9.29 16.57 -8.16
CA GLU A 79 -9.71 15.42 -8.96
C GLU A 79 -11.24 15.33 -8.94
N LEU A 80 -11.88 15.59 -10.07
CA LEU A 80 -13.35 15.53 -10.20
C LEU A 80 -13.86 14.11 -10.51
N LYS A 81 -12.97 13.19 -10.91
CA LYS A 81 -13.33 11.82 -11.26
C LYS A 81 -13.09 10.90 -10.09
N VAL A 82 -14.14 10.26 -9.61
CA VAL A 82 -14.06 9.16 -8.65
C VAL A 82 -13.47 7.95 -9.35
N ARG A 83 -12.44 7.34 -8.75
CA ARG A 83 -11.85 6.09 -9.22
C ARG A 83 -12.33 4.92 -8.37
N ASP A 84 -12.56 3.78 -8.99
CA ASP A 84 -13.07 2.59 -8.30
C ASP A 84 -12.14 2.14 -7.18
N GLU A 85 -10.83 2.34 -7.31
CA GLU A 85 -9.84 1.95 -6.29
C GLU A 85 -10.03 2.68 -4.96
N TRP A 86 -10.69 3.84 -4.96
CA TRP A 86 -10.98 4.64 -3.75
C TRP A 86 -12.20 4.14 -2.97
N GLU A 87 -12.89 3.10 -3.45
CA GLU A 87 -13.95 2.42 -2.69
C GLU A 87 -13.34 1.36 -1.76
N TYR A 88 -13.04 1.75 -0.52
CA TYR A 88 -12.32 0.87 0.41
C TYR A 88 -13.10 -0.42 0.75
N LYS A 89 -14.44 -0.36 0.80
CA LYS A 89 -15.29 -1.50 1.20
C LYS A 89 -15.14 -2.68 0.26
N LYS A 90 -14.82 -2.46 -1.01
CA LYS A 90 -14.65 -3.54 -1.99
C LYS A 90 -13.47 -4.45 -1.64
N TRP A 91 -12.40 -3.87 -1.09
CA TRP A 91 -11.15 -4.58 -0.79
C TRP A 91 -11.26 -5.51 0.42
N LEU A 92 -12.25 -5.28 1.31
CA LEU A 92 -12.56 -6.17 2.44
C LEU A 92 -13.00 -7.57 2.00
N SER A 93 -13.36 -7.72 0.72
CA SER A 93 -13.69 -9.02 0.11
C SER A 93 -12.48 -9.85 -0.32
N ALA A 94 -11.25 -9.34 -0.22
CA ALA A 94 -10.04 -10.08 -0.59
C ALA A 94 -9.86 -11.37 0.22
N ARG A 95 -9.50 -12.47 -0.46
CA ARG A 95 -9.39 -13.81 0.15
C ARG A 95 -8.13 -14.58 -0.21
N ASP A 96 -7.43 -14.22 -1.29
CA ASP A 96 -6.26 -14.97 -1.75
C ASP A 96 -5.11 -14.78 -0.77
N ARG A 97 -4.68 -15.83 -0.06
CA ARG A 97 -3.61 -15.68 0.94
C ARG A 97 -2.24 -15.71 0.29
N TYR A 98 -1.37 -14.79 0.72
CA TYR A 98 0.02 -14.74 0.33
C TYR A 98 0.94 -14.83 1.56
N GLU A 99 2.10 -15.44 1.37
CA GLU A 99 3.19 -15.47 2.33
C GLU A 99 4.40 -14.70 1.77
N ASP A 100 5.08 -13.96 2.63
CA ASP A 100 6.39 -13.39 2.30
C ASP A 100 7.42 -14.52 2.25
N THR A 101 8.13 -14.63 1.13
CA THR A 101 9.16 -15.65 0.96
C THR A 101 10.52 -15.25 1.54
N GLU A 102 10.63 -14.04 2.09
CA GLU A 102 11.88 -13.41 2.54
C GLU A 102 12.90 -13.16 1.40
N ILE A 103 12.61 -13.61 0.17
CA ILE A 103 13.43 -13.36 -1.00
C ILE A 103 13.26 -11.92 -1.44
N LYS A 104 14.39 -11.20 -1.50
CA LYS A 104 14.48 -9.85 -2.04
C LYS A 104 15.36 -9.81 -3.27
N TYR A 105 14.88 -9.13 -4.31
CA TYR A 105 15.63 -8.96 -5.55
C TYR A 105 15.35 -7.59 -6.17
N ARG A 106 16.40 -6.78 -6.37
CA ARG A 106 16.34 -5.44 -6.98
C ARG A 106 15.29 -4.50 -6.35
N GLY A 107 15.15 -4.52 -5.02
CA GLY A 107 14.16 -3.69 -4.31
C GLY A 107 12.73 -4.22 -4.41
N MET A 108 12.55 -5.47 -4.84
CA MET A 108 11.27 -6.16 -4.85
C MET A 108 11.30 -7.31 -3.84
N ALA A 109 10.22 -7.47 -3.09
CA ALA A 109 9.95 -8.64 -2.27
C ALA A 109 9.06 -9.62 -3.02
N VAL A 110 9.32 -10.91 -2.82
CA VAL A 110 8.60 -11.99 -3.47
C VAL A 110 7.58 -12.57 -2.51
N LEU A 111 6.32 -12.58 -2.95
CA LEU A 111 5.20 -13.19 -2.25
C LEU A 111 4.80 -14.47 -2.97
N GLN A 112 4.44 -15.50 -2.23
CA GLN A 112 3.87 -16.73 -2.79
C GLN A 112 2.39 -16.85 -2.41
N ASN A 113 1.52 -17.14 -3.37
CA ASN A 113 0.15 -17.51 -3.07
C ASN A 113 0.14 -18.88 -2.37
N VAL A 114 -0.49 -18.96 -1.20
CA VAL A 114 -0.48 -20.17 -0.35
C VAL A 114 -1.13 -21.37 -1.04
N GLU A 115 -2.20 -21.13 -1.82
CA GLU A 115 -3.01 -22.17 -2.45
C GLU A 115 -2.47 -22.54 -3.84
N THR A 116 -2.18 -21.55 -4.68
CA THR A 116 -1.79 -21.77 -6.08
C THR A 116 -0.28 -21.93 -6.27
N LYS A 117 0.52 -21.57 -5.25
CA LYS A 117 1.99 -21.48 -5.31
C LYS A 117 2.53 -20.46 -6.31
N GLU A 118 1.66 -19.62 -6.88
CA GLU A 118 2.05 -18.56 -7.81
C GLU A 118 2.90 -17.50 -7.10
N MET A 119 4.03 -17.16 -7.72
CA MET A 119 4.92 -16.10 -7.24
C MET A 119 4.49 -14.74 -7.80
N SER A 120 4.45 -13.75 -6.93
CA SER A 120 4.18 -12.35 -7.25
C SER A 120 5.22 -11.45 -6.61
N TYR A 121 5.44 -10.28 -7.17
CA TYR A 121 6.39 -9.31 -6.64
C TYR A 121 5.73 -7.97 -6.31
N ILE A 122 6.21 -7.37 -5.22
CA ILE A 122 5.85 -6.03 -4.76
C ILE A 122 7.12 -5.26 -4.38
N PRO A 123 7.10 -3.93 -4.37
CA PRO A 123 8.23 -3.15 -3.84
C PRO A 123 8.50 -3.51 -2.38
N ASP A 124 9.74 -3.83 -2.03
CA ASP A 124 10.12 -4.30 -0.69
C ASP A 124 9.82 -3.28 0.42
N GLN A 125 9.92 -2.00 0.11
CA GLN A 125 9.57 -0.91 1.01
C GLN A 125 8.09 -0.92 1.45
N ILE A 126 7.20 -1.60 0.72
CA ILE A 126 5.81 -1.78 1.16
C ILE A 126 5.74 -2.79 2.30
N LEU A 127 6.53 -3.87 2.26
CA LEU A 127 6.65 -4.77 3.41
C LEU A 127 7.29 -4.07 4.60
N GLU A 128 8.32 -3.24 4.38
CA GLU A 128 8.94 -2.44 5.45
C GLU A 128 7.98 -1.42 6.09
N LEU A 129 6.94 -1.01 5.36
CA LEU A 129 5.92 -0.09 5.85
C LEU A 129 4.98 -0.75 6.86
N VAL A 130 4.71 -2.05 6.68
CA VAL A 130 3.87 -2.85 7.58
C VAL A 130 4.70 -3.21 8.80
N SER A 131 4.33 -2.69 9.97
CA SER A 131 5.12 -2.81 11.19
C SER A 131 4.28 -3.26 12.37
N LEU A 132 4.47 -4.53 12.76
CA LEU A 132 3.84 -5.11 13.94
C LEU A 132 4.25 -4.39 15.24
N SER A 133 5.47 -3.83 15.30
CA SER A 133 5.94 -3.08 16.47
C SER A 133 5.31 -1.69 16.61
N GLU A 134 4.60 -1.21 15.58
CA GLU A 134 3.89 0.08 15.61
C GLU A 134 2.37 -0.11 15.83
N THR A 135 1.92 -1.37 15.88
CA THR A 135 0.57 -1.73 16.31
C THR A 135 0.38 -1.31 17.76
N GLY A 136 -0.67 -0.54 18.03
CA GLY A 136 -1.00 -0.07 19.38
C GLY A 136 -1.29 -1.25 20.31
N GLU A 137 -1.13 -1.05 21.62
CA GLU A 137 -1.35 -2.09 22.64
C GLU A 137 -2.76 -2.71 22.59
N TYR A 138 -3.74 -1.93 22.12
CA TYR A 138 -5.14 -2.34 21.98
C TYR A 138 -5.58 -2.49 20.51
N GLU A 139 -4.62 -2.55 19.58
CA GLU A 139 -4.88 -2.73 18.16
C GLU A 139 -4.62 -4.18 17.74
N ASP A 140 -5.42 -4.69 16.80
CA ASP A 140 -5.16 -6.00 16.24
C ASP A 140 -3.99 -5.93 15.25
N PHE A 141 -3.21 -7.02 15.16
CA PHE A 141 -2.21 -7.13 14.12
C PHE A 141 -2.87 -7.13 12.73
N PRO A 142 -2.26 -6.49 11.73
CA PRO A 142 -2.81 -6.49 10.38
C PRO A 142 -2.90 -7.91 9.82
N THR A 143 -4.09 -8.25 9.31
CA THR A 143 -4.29 -9.42 8.46
C THR A 143 -3.72 -9.12 7.07
N GLY A 144 -2.90 -10.03 6.54
CA GLY A 144 -2.35 -9.95 5.19
C GLY A 144 -0.96 -10.57 5.10
N PRO A 145 -0.36 -10.62 3.90
CA PRO A 145 -0.90 -10.10 2.64
C PRO A 145 -2.09 -10.91 2.09
N MET A 146 -3.20 -10.22 1.78
CA MET A 146 -4.38 -10.76 1.12
C MET A 146 -4.48 -10.22 -0.31
N GLY A 147 -4.74 -11.08 -1.29
CA GLY A 147 -4.82 -10.75 -2.70
C GLY A 147 -6.26 -10.56 -3.20
N MET A 148 -6.39 -9.66 -4.18
CA MET A 148 -7.59 -9.48 -4.99
C MET A 148 -7.17 -8.91 -6.36
N GLY A 149 -7.32 -9.71 -7.42
CA GLY A 149 -6.90 -9.31 -8.77
C GLY A 149 -5.40 -8.98 -8.82
N TYR A 150 -5.04 -7.78 -9.25
CA TYR A 150 -3.66 -7.29 -9.33
C TYR A 150 -3.14 -6.64 -8.04
N PHE A 151 -3.88 -6.72 -6.93
CA PHE A 151 -3.51 -6.09 -5.67
C PHE A 151 -3.23 -7.11 -4.59
N VAL A 152 -2.34 -6.74 -3.67
CA VAL A 152 -2.25 -7.33 -2.33
C VAL A 152 -2.44 -6.24 -1.28
N LEU A 153 -2.97 -6.62 -0.12
CA LEU A 153 -3.29 -5.69 0.94
C LEU A 153 -3.08 -6.26 2.35
N TRP A 154 -2.92 -5.33 3.28
CA TRP A 154 -2.94 -5.53 4.73
C TRP A 154 -4.06 -4.71 5.32
N VAL A 155 -4.80 -5.28 6.27
CA VAL A 155 -5.96 -4.64 6.88
C VAL A 155 -6.05 -4.95 8.37
N ASN A 156 -6.41 -3.94 9.15
CA ASN A 156 -6.92 -4.09 10.51
C ASN A 156 -8.02 -3.04 10.77
N GLU A 157 -8.44 -2.90 12.02
CA GLU A 157 -9.44 -1.94 12.48
C GLU A 157 -9.04 -0.47 12.31
N THR A 158 -7.74 -0.15 12.17
CA THR A 158 -7.25 1.22 11.98
C THR A 158 -7.22 1.66 10.51
N GLY A 159 -7.17 0.71 9.58
CA GLY A 159 -7.08 1.01 8.15
C GLY A 159 -6.61 -0.13 7.28
N MET A 160 -6.22 0.21 6.05
CA MET A 160 -5.82 -0.75 5.02
C MET A 160 -4.69 -0.18 4.15
N LEU A 161 -3.67 -0.98 3.89
CA LEU A 161 -2.62 -0.68 2.93
C LEU A 161 -2.75 -1.61 1.74
N LEU A 162 -2.76 -1.06 0.53
CA LEU A 162 -2.78 -1.80 -0.72
C LEU A 162 -1.56 -1.47 -1.56
N THR A 163 -1.09 -2.45 -2.31
CA THR A 163 -0.11 -2.24 -3.37
C THR A 163 -0.45 -3.10 -4.58
N VAL A 164 -0.06 -2.63 -5.76
CA VAL A 164 -0.05 -3.46 -6.96
C VAL A 164 0.97 -4.58 -6.77
N LYS A 165 0.53 -5.81 -6.99
CA LYS A 165 1.41 -6.96 -7.21
C LYS A 165 1.55 -7.21 -8.70
N THR A 166 2.70 -7.68 -9.10
CA THR A 166 2.89 -8.15 -10.46
C THR A 166 3.19 -9.65 -10.42
N PRO A 167 2.47 -10.48 -11.18
CA PRO A 167 2.78 -11.90 -11.25
C PRO A 167 4.12 -12.12 -11.94
N ALA A 168 4.85 -13.16 -11.54
CA ALA A 168 6.06 -13.55 -12.23
C ALA A 168 5.75 -13.88 -13.72
N ASN A 169 6.24 -13.05 -14.64
CA ASN A 169 6.07 -13.25 -16.09
C ASN A 169 7.39 -13.62 -16.77
N GLU A 170 7.45 -14.80 -17.40
CA GLU A 170 8.62 -15.32 -18.13
C GLU A 170 9.05 -14.53 -19.37
N ASP A 171 8.25 -13.54 -19.78
CA ASP A 171 8.58 -12.69 -20.93
C ASP A 171 9.81 -11.80 -20.68
N ASN A 172 10.23 -11.64 -19.42
CA ASN A 172 11.46 -10.95 -19.05
C ASN A 172 12.34 -11.78 -18.10
N MET A 173 13.61 -11.39 -17.98
CA MET A 173 14.59 -12.10 -17.16
C MET A 173 14.16 -12.21 -15.69
N ASP A 174 13.54 -11.16 -15.16
CA ASP A 174 13.17 -11.09 -13.75
C ASP A 174 12.07 -12.11 -13.43
N GLY A 175 11.05 -12.25 -14.28
CA GLY A 175 10.02 -13.28 -14.07
C GLY A 175 10.51 -14.71 -14.34
N ARG A 176 11.51 -14.92 -15.21
CA ARG A 176 12.16 -16.24 -15.37
C ARG A 176 12.92 -16.67 -14.11
N ILE A 177 13.66 -15.75 -13.48
CA ILE A 177 14.35 -16.01 -12.22
C ILE A 177 13.33 -16.37 -11.13
N LEU A 178 12.23 -15.64 -11.03
CA LEU A 178 11.20 -15.90 -10.03
C LEU A 178 10.48 -17.23 -10.23
N LYS A 179 10.23 -17.64 -11.48
CA LYS A 179 9.66 -18.97 -11.75
C LYS A 179 10.64 -20.10 -11.41
N ALA A 180 11.95 -19.89 -11.60
CA ALA A 180 12.93 -20.86 -11.11
C ALA A 180 12.88 -21.00 -9.58
N LEU A 181 12.63 -19.88 -8.87
CA LEU A 181 12.47 -19.88 -7.41
C LEU A 181 11.16 -20.51 -6.95
N SER A 182 10.10 -20.53 -7.77
CA SER A 182 8.83 -21.19 -7.38
C SER A 182 8.92 -22.71 -7.24
N GLY A 183 9.99 -23.32 -7.75
CA GLY A 183 10.28 -24.74 -7.54
C GLY A 183 11.00 -25.05 -6.23
N LEU A 184 11.35 -24.02 -5.43
CA LEU A 184 11.90 -24.20 -4.10
C LEU A 184 10.74 -24.40 -3.11
N GLU A 185 10.77 -25.51 -2.39
CA GLU A 185 9.89 -25.67 -1.23
C GLU A 185 10.38 -24.72 -0.14
N MET A 186 9.48 -23.84 0.29
CA MET A 186 9.65 -22.97 1.43
C MET A 186 9.33 -23.83 2.67
N GLU A 187 10.34 -24.19 3.46
CA GLU A 187 10.19 -24.92 4.73
C GLU A 187 9.63 -24.04 5.86
#